data_AF-A0A1S8WLQ1-F1
#
_entry.id   AF-A0A1S8WLQ1-F1
#
_cell.length_a   1.000
_cell.length_b   1.000
_cell.length_c   1.000
_cell.angle_alpha   90.00
_cell.angle_beta   90.00
_cell.angle_gamma   90.00
#
_symmetry.space_group_name_H-M   'P 1'
#
loop_
_entity.id
_entity.type
_entity.pdbx_description
1 polymer ?
#
loop_
_entity_poly.entity_id
_entity_poly.type
_entity_poly.pdbx_seq_one_letter_code
_entity_poly.pdbx_strand_id
1 'polypeptide(L)'
;MKNCERLVSSGRFRPNQPGLLIAQSYEDVLTSKEPILGSATLCVISLQRNEHRIYTATLGDSGYLVVRRGRIVERSVHQKHTFNTPFQLACPPPVQSRNFYQD
;
A
#
# COMPACT_ATOMS: atom_id res chain seq x y z
N MET A 1 3.26 8.59 -1.77
CA MET A 1 4.04 7.56 -2.49
C MET A 1 5.49 7.93 -2.81
N LYS A 2 6.03 9.08 -2.36
CA LYS A 2 7.44 9.47 -2.62
C LYS A 2 8.47 8.47 -2.09
N ASN A 3 8.19 7.82 -0.94
CA ASN A 3 9.07 6.79 -0.38
C ASN A 3 9.18 5.56 -1.30
N CYS A 4 8.04 5.07 -1.82
CA CYS A 4 8.04 3.98 -2.81
C CYS A 4 8.78 4.38 -4.09
N GLU A 5 8.53 5.59 -4.62
CA GLU A 5 9.22 6.10 -5.80
C GLU A 5 10.74 6.12 -5.61
N ARG A 6 11.20 6.64 -4.47
CA ARG A 6 12.63 6.67 -4.10
C ARG A 6 13.23 5.25 -4.05
N LEU A 7 12.55 4.29 -3.42
CA LEU A 7 13.01 2.91 -3.32
C LEU A 7 13.11 2.24 -4.69
N VAL A 8 12.11 2.44 -5.56
CA VAL A 8 12.11 1.93 -6.94
C VAL A 8 13.25 2.58 -7.75
N SER A 9 13.38 3.90 -7.71
CA SER A 9 14.42 4.65 -8.43
C SER A 9 15.85 4.31 -7.95
N SER A 10 16.01 3.91 -6.69
CA SER A 10 17.30 3.46 -6.15
C SER A 10 17.71 2.04 -6.56
N GLY A 11 16.84 1.30 -7.25
CA GLY A 11 17.04 -0.11 -7.59
C GLY A 11 16.92 -1.07 -6.40
N ARG A 12 16.66 -0.56 -5.18
CA ARG A 12 16.49 -1.35 -3.95
C ARG A 12 15.06 -1.87 -3.78
N PHE A 13 14.50 -2.41 -4.86
CA PHE A 13 13.15 -2.94 -4.90
C PHE A 13 13.16 -4.29 -5.63
N ARG A 14 12.34 -5.22 -5.13
CA ARG A 14 12.10 -6.51 -5.77
C ARG A 14 10.74 -6.52 -6.45
N PRO A 15 10.68 -6.50 -7.80
CA PRO A 15 9.41 -6.42 -8.52
C PRO A 15 8.41 -7.54 -8.25
N ASN A 16 8.89 -8.72 -7.93
CA ASN A 16 8.07 -9.86 -7.55
C ASN A 16 7.64 -9.86 -6.08
N GLN A 17 8.04 -8.84 -5.30
CA GLN A 17 7.73 -8.71 -3.87
C GLN A 17 7.26 -7.28 -3.53
N PRO A 18 6.15 -6.78 -4.14
CA PRO A 18 5.63 -5.43 -3.89
C PRO A 18 5.24 -5.17 -2.42
N GLY A 19 4.95 -6.21 -1.64
CA GLY A 19 4.74 -6.09 -0.19
C GLY A 19 5.98 -5.57 0.56
N LEU A 20 7.20 -5.92 0.13
CA LEU A 20 8.43 -5.38 0.72
C LEU A 20 8.62 -3.90 0.41
N LEU A 21 8.22 -3.46 -0.79
CA LEU A 21 8.24 -2.04 -1.15
C LEU A 21 7.34 -1.24 -0.20
N ILE A 22 6.14 -1.76 0.08
CA ILE A 22 5.20 -1.16 1.03
C ILE A 22 5.82 -1.12 2.43
N ALA A 23 6.29 -2.26 2.96
CA ALA A 23 6.85 -2.34 4.30
C ALA A 23 8.02 -1.35 4.49
N GLN A 24 9.00 -1.34 3.59
CA GLN A 24 10.14 -0.43 3.67
C GLN A 24 9.73 1.04 3.54
N SER A 25 8.80 1.34 2.62
CA SER A 25 8.31 2.71 2.44
C SER A 25 7.55 3.23 3.67
N TYR A 26 6.94 2.32 4.43
CA TYR A 26 6.20 2.64 5.64
C TYR A 26 7.14 2.83 6.84
N GLU A 27 8.19 2.04 6.97
CA GLU A 27 9.26 2.29 7.94
C GLU A 27 9.87 3.69 7.77
N ASP A 28 10.06 4.14 6.53
CA ASP A 28 10.51 5.51 6.25
C ASP A 28 9.50 6.57 6.74
N VAL A 29 8.19 6.28 6.74
CA VAL A 29 7.16 7.17 7.29
C VAL A 29 7.26 7.21 8.81
N LEU A 30 7.35 6.04 9.46
CA LEU A 30 7.40 5.92 10.92
C LEU A 30 8.67 6.54 11.52
N THR A 31 9.78 6.53 10.77
CA THR A 31 11.09 7.06 11.22
C THR A 31 11.38 8.46 10.72
N SER A 32 10.44 9.10 10.01
CA SER A 32 10.60 10.47 9.53
C SER A 32 10.75 11.46 10.69
N LYS A 33 11.72 12.39 10.57
CA LYS A 33 11.90 13.50 11.54
C LYS A 33 10.69 14.45 11.56
N GLU A 34 10.00 14.54 10.44
CA GLU A 34 8.74 15.27 10.30
C GLU A 34 7.63 14.25 10.10
N PRO A 35 6.86 13.91 11.16
CA PRO A 35 5.87 12.85 11.09
C PRO A 35 4.74 13.25 10.13
N ILE A 36 4.43 12.36 9.18
CA ILE A 36 3.29 12.52 8.28
C ILE A 36 2.09 11.88 8.97
N LEU A 37 1.33 12.67 9.69
CA LEU A 37 0.15 12.18 10.40
C LEU A 37 -0.96 11.78 9.42
N GLY A 38 -1.61 10.65 9.72
CA GLY A 38 -2.76 10.17 8.97
C GLY A 38 -2.68 8.68 8.66
N SER A 39 -3.60 8.21 7.83
CA SER A 39 -3.65 6.83 7.37
C SER A 39 -3.97 6.75 5.88
N ALA A 40 -3.65 5.62 5.27
CA ALA A 40 -3.95 5.37 3.86
C ALA A 40 -4.20 3.89 3.59
N THR A 41 -5.09 3.63 2.64
CA THR A 41 -5.16 2.34 1.94
C THR A 41 -4.10 2.30 0.84
N LEU A 42 -3.76 1.11 0.34
CA LEU A 42 -2.69 0.92 -0.63
C LEU A 42 -3.07 -0.09 -1.71
N CYS A 43 -2.64 0.20 -2.94
CA CYS A 43 -2.64 -0.76 -4.04
C CYS A 43 -1.35 -0.53 -4.86
N VAL A 44 -0.48 -1.54 -4.88
CA VAL A 44 0.78 -1.54 -5.64
C VAL A 44 0.76 -2.70 -6.62
N ILE A 45 1.08 -2.40 -7.87
CA ILE A 45 1.11 -3.36 -8.97
C ILE A 45 2.49 -3.28 -9.63
N SER A 46 3.16 -4.43 -9.79
CA SER A 46 4.35 -4.57 -10.60
C SER A 46 4.03 -5.39 -11.85
N LEU A 47 4.30 -4.79 -13.01
CA LEU A 47 4.14 -5.44 -14.32
C LEU A 47 5.50 -5.97 -14.79
N GLN A 48 5.70 -7.28 -14.66
CA GLN A 48 6.94 -7.95 -15.04
C GLN A 48 6.84 -8.50 -16.46
N ARG A 49 7.28 -7.70 -17.44
CA ARG A 49 7.22 -8.05 -18.87
C ARG A 49 7.98 -9.33 -19.19
N ASN A 50 9.19 -9.49 -18.66
CA ASN A 50 10.06 -10.63 -18.99
C ASN A 50 9.50 -11.98 -18.51
N GLU A 51 8.73 -11.95 -17.41
CA GLU A 51 8.09 -13.15 -16.85
C GLU A 51 6.63 -13.30 -17.28
N HIS A 52 6.08 -12.32 -17.99
CA HIS A 52 4.65 -12.19 -18.29
C HIS A 52 3.75 -12.28 -17.05
N ARG A 53 4.23 -11.75 -15.92
CA ARG A 53 3.56 -11.83 -14.62
C ARG A 53 3.18 -10.44 -14.10
N ILE A 54 2.10 -10.43 -13.33
CA ILE A 54 1.67 -9.27 -12.54
C ILE A 54 1.82 -9.67 -11.08
N TYR A 55 2.56 -8.87 -10.32
CA TYR A 55 2.67 -9.02 -8.87
C TYR A 55 1.95 -7.86 -8.20
N THR A 56 1.15 -8.15 -7.18
CA THR A 56 0.32 -7.14 -6.52
C THR A 56 0.50 -7.22 -5.02
N ALA A 57 0.35 -6.07 -4.35
CA ALA A 57 0.18 -5.98 -2.91
C ALA A 57 -0.83 -4.87 -2.62
N THR A 58 -1.87 -5.21 -1.87
CA THR A 58 -2.96 -4.31 -1.52
C THR A 58 -3.16 -4.32 0.00
N LEU A 59 -3.55 -3.18 0.55
CA LEU A 59 -4.02 -3.05 1.93
C LEU A 59 -5.26 -2.16 1.96
N GLY A 60 -6.33 -2.64 2.57
CA GLY A 60 -7.59 -1.93 2.63
C GLY A 60 -8.49 -2.21 1.44
N ASP A 61 -9.22 -1.20 0.98
CA ASP A 61 -10.18 -1.30 -0.13
C ASP A 61 -9.77 -0.54 -1.39
N SER A 62 -8.54 -0.01 -1.42
CA SER A 62 -7.86 0.27 -2.68
C SER A 62 -7.56 -1.05 -3.41
N GLY A 63 -7.85 -1.10 -4.71
CA GLY A 63 -7.82 -2.36 -5.44
C GLY A 63 -7.47 -2.24 -6.93
N TYR A 64 -7.56 -3.35 -7.64
CA TYR A 64 -7.29 -3.45 -9.07
C TYR A 64 -8.25 -4.43 -9.77
N LEU A 65 -8.35 -4.26 -11.09
CA LEU A 65 -9.04 -5.16 -12.01
C LEU A 65 -8.11 -5.50 -13.16
N VAL A 66 -8.07 -6.76 -13.56
CA VAL A 66 -7.46 -7.17 -14.82
C VAL A 66 -8.57 -7.47 -15.81
N VAL A 67 -8.63 -6.70 -16.89
CA VAL A 67 -9.60 -6.88 -17.97
C VAL A 67 -8.87 -7.42 -19.20
N ARG A 68 -9.38 -8.53 -19.76
CA ARG A 68 -8.83 -9.14 -20.98
C ARG A 68 -9.99 -9.57 -21.87
N ARG A 69 -9.98 -9.12 -23.13
CA ARG A 69 -11.03 -9.40 -24.14
C ARG A 69 -12.44 -9.06 -23.62
N GLY A 70 -12.59 -7.88 -23.02
CA GLY A 70 -13.87 -7.39 -22.50
C GLY A 70 -14.37 -8.06 -21.23
N ARG A 71 -13.60 -8.96 -20.61
CA ARG A 71 -13.98 -9.68 -19.38
C ARG A 71 -13.00 -9.41 -18.25
N ILE A 72 -13.52 -9.32 -17.02
CA ILE A 72 -12.70 -9.28 -15.81
C ILE A 72 -12.16 -10.68 -15.57
N VAL A 73 -10.84 -10.83 -15.56
CA VAL A 73 -10.17 -12.11 -15.31
C VAL A 73 -9.56 -12.20 -13.92
N GLU A 74 -9.38 -11.07 -13.24
CA GLU A 74 -8.87 -10.99 -11.86
C GLU A 74 -9.37 -9.69 -11.20
N ARG A 75 -9.62 -9.73 -9.89
CA ARG A 75 -9.97 -8.59 -9.05
C ARG A 75 -9.35 -8.74 -7.66
N SER A 76 -8.77 -7.68 -7.12
CA SER A 76 -8.30 -7.67 -5.73
C SER A 76 -9.45 -7.84 -4.72
N VAL A 77 -9.19 -8.56 -3.64
CA VAL A 77 -10.12 -8.66 -2.50
C VAL A 77 -9.93 -7.46 -1.58
N HIS A 78 -11.02 -6.77 -1.25
CA HIS A 78 -10.99 -5.68 -0.28
C HIS A 78 -10.82 -6.22 1.14
N GLN A 79 -10.03 -5.54 1.96
CA GLN A 79 -9.73 -5.91 3.34
C GLN A 79 -10.28 -4.84 4.28
N LYS A 80 -11.16 -5.24 5.20
CA LYS A 80 -11.90 -4.31 6.08
C LYS A 80 -12.09 -4.95 7.45
N HIS A 81 -12.15 -4.13 8.50
CA HIS A 81 -12.62 -4.57 9.82
C HIS A 81 -14.14 -4.79 9.79
N THR A 82 -14.86 -3.77 9.30
CA THR A 82 -16.32 -3.72 9.17
C THR A 82 -16.71 -2.90 7.93
N PHE A 83 -18.01 -2.66 7.74
CA PHE A 83 -18.49 -1.82 6.64
C PHE A 83 -17.86 -0.42 6.72
N ASN A 84 -17.27 0.02 5.61
CA ASN A 84 -16.64 1.33 5.46
C ASN A 84 -15.44 1.61 6.39
N THR A 85 -14.86 0.59 7.02
CA THR A 85 -13.66 0.69 7.87
C THR A 85 -12.54 -0.20 7.29
N PRO A 86 -11.85 0.24 6.22
CA PRO A 86 -10.80 -0.54 5.57
C PRO A 86 -9.56 -0.70 6.46
N PHE A 87 -8.76 -1.73 6.20
CA PHE A 87 -7.41 -1.80 6.76
C PHE A 87 -6.54 -0.68 6.18
N GLN A 88 -5.68 -0.09 7.01
CA GLN A 88 -4.86 1.05 6.62
C GLN A 88 -3.49 0.97 7.27
N LEU A 89 -2.48 1.53 6.59
CA LEU A 89 -1.25 1.94 7.26
C LEU A 89 -1.50 3.29 7.91
N ALA A 90 -1.05 3.49 9.15
CA ALA A 90 -1.34 4.70 9.91
C ALA A 90 -0.11 5.20 10.66
N CYS A 91 0.14 6.50 10.59
CA CYS A 91 1.06 7.19 11.48
C CYS A 91 0.19 8.04 12.44
N PRO A 92 -0.24 7.48 13.58
CA PRO A 92 -1.04 8.22 14.55
C PRO A 92 -0.17 9.28 15.24
N PRO A 93 -0.78 10.36 15.74
CA PRO A 93 -0.07 11.33 16.56
C PRO A 93 0.46 10.68 17.84
N PRO A 94 1.55 11.21 18.44
CA PRO A 94 1.99 10.79 19.76
C PRO A 94 0.84 10.89 20.77
N VAL A 95 0.81 9.96 21.72
CA VAL A 95 -0.28 9.67 22.69
C VAL A 95 -0.78 10.90 23.51
N GLN A 96 -0.15 12.06 23.38
CA GLN A 96 -0.46 13.29 24.11
C GLN A 96 -1.58 14.14 23.48
N SER A 97 -2.05 13.87 22.26
CA SER A 97 -3.23 14.56 21.71
C SER A 97 -4.52 13.81 22.07
N ARG A 98 -5.21 14.28 23.11
CA ARG A 98 -6.39 13.67 23.77
C ARG A 98 -7.66 13.42 22.92
N ASN A 99 -7.63 13.47 21.59
CA ASN A 99 -8.82 13.30 20.74
C ASN A 99 -8.57 12.41 19.51
N PHE A 100 -7.88 11.27 19.66
CA PHE A 100 -7.81 10.28 18.57
C PHE A 100 -8.88 9.22 18.78
N TYR A 101 -9.93 9.27 17.95
CA TYR A 101 -10.91 8.18 17.89
C TYR A 101 -10.22 6.97 17.25
N GLN A 102 -10.15 5.88 18.00
CA GLN A 102 -9.74 4.56 17.52
C GLN A 102 -11.01 3.70 17.54
N ASP A 103 -11.46 3.27 16.36
CA ASP A 103 -12.49 2.25 16.22
C ASP A 103 -11.92 0.85 16.52
#